data_AF-A0A7Y9RYL1-F1
#
_entry.id   AF-A0A7Y9RYL1-F1
#
_cell.length_a   1.000
_cell.length_b   1.000
_cell.length_c   1.000
_cell.angle_alpha   90.00
_cell.angle_beta   90.00
_cell.angle_gamma   90.00
#
_symmetry.space_group_name_H-M   'P 1'
#
loop_
_entity.id
_entity.type
_entity.pdbx_description
1 polymer ?
#
loop_
_entity_poly.entity_id
_entity_poly.type
_entity_poly.pdbx_seq_one_letter_code
_entity_poly.pdbx_strand_id
1 'polypeptide(L)'
;MYGESATMRKRADQLRDQATDIRSMADRLVGQIEAINWEGRAAADMRARIHDRAAHLRDCADLHETASESLTKHVVEVERLKDSIEGVQRRATSLVADARTRIAQLQAEDTPAGVTIDPTDSDRILSQFVPPAKGHKDWLTVELPGL
;
A
#
# COMPACT_ATOMS: atom_id res chain seq x y z
N MET A 1 8.16 -3.38 -9.61
CA MET A 1 7.81 -2.77 -8.31
C MET A 1 6.34 -2.33 -8.20
N TYR A 2 5.70 -1.80 -9.26
CA TYR A 2 4.24 -1.57 -9.30
C TYR A 2 3.40 -2.86 -9.42
N GLY A 3 4.03 -3.95 -9.89
CA GLY A 3 3.36 -5.24 -10.05
C GLY A 3 2.80 -5.82 -8.75
N GLU A 4 3.49 -5.65 -7.62
CA GLU A 4 3.05 -6.21 -6.34
C GLU A 4 1.75 -5.57 -5.83
N SER A 5 1.64 -4.23 -5.87
CA SER A 5 0.41 -3.53 -5.49
C SER A 5 -0.77 -3.91 -6.41
N ALA A 6 -0.52 -4.08 -7.71
CA ALA A 6 -1.54 -4.55 -8.66
C ALA A 6 -1.98 -5.99 -8.39
N THR A 7 -1.04 -6.89 -8.08
CA THR A 7 -1.36 -8.29 -7.70
C THR A 7 -2.17 -8.35 -6.41
N MET A 8 -1.83 -7.52 -5.41
CA MET A 8 -2.56 -7.46 -4.14
C MET A 8 -3.98 -6.89 -4.33
N ARG A 9 -4.14 -5.87 -5.17
CA ARG A 9 -5.47 -5.33 -5.53
C ARG A 9 -6.33 -6.39 -6.21
N LYS A 10 -5.78 -7.09 -7.21
CA LYS A 10 -6.45 -8.22 -7.87
C LYS A 10 -6.87 -9.31 -6.86
N ARG A 11 -6.03 -9.58 -5.85
CA ARG A 11 -6.35 -10.55 -4.81
C ARG A 11 -7.47 -10.06 -3.88
N ALA A 12 -7.52 -8.78 -3.56
CA ALA A 12 -8.61 -8.18 -2.78
C ALA A 12 -9.94 -8.30 -3.54
N ASP A 13 -9.95 -8.02 -4.84
CA ASP A 13 -11.14 -8.17 -5.69
C ASP A 13 -11.60 -9.63 -5.73
N GLN A 14 -10.66 -10.56 -5.92
CA GLN A 14 -10.96 -12.00 -5.89
C GLN A 14 -11.59 -12.44 -4.56
N LEU A 15 -11.18 -11.88 -3.42
CA LEU A 15 -11.77 -12.19 -2.11
C LEU A 15 -13.23 -11.70 -2.01
N ARG A 16 -13.57 -10.55 -2.60
CA ARG A 16 -14.96 -10.04 -2.66
C ARG A 16 -15.84 -10.89 -3.56
N ASP A 17 -15.30 -11.30 -4.70
CA ASP A 17 -16.00 -12.20 -5.62
C ASP A 17 -16.29 -13.54 -4.90
N GLN A 18 -15.30 -14.10 -4.20
CA GLN A 18 -15.48 -15.30 -3.38
C GLN A 18 -16.53 -15.12 -2.28
N ALA A 19 -16.53 -14.00 -1.56
CA ALA A 19 -17.57 -13.71 -0.56
C ALA A 19 -18.96 -13.69 -1.18
N THR A 20 -19.11 -13.07 -2.35
CA THR A 20 -20.37 -12.99 -3.10
C THR A 20 -20.85 -14.37 -3.57
N ASP A 21 -19.94 -15.18 -4.10
CA ASP A 21 -20.22 -16.55 -4.53
C ASP A 21 -20.67 -17.42 -3.35
N ILE A 22 -20.00 -17.29 -2.19
CA ILE A 22 -20.34 -18.04 -0.98
C ILE A 22 -21.71 -17.65 -0.45
N ARG A 23 -22.04 -16.36 -0.40
CA ARG A 23 -23.39 -15.89 -0.01
C ARG A 23 -24.45 -16.44 -0.96
N SER A 24 -24.19 -16.38 -2.26
CA SER A 24 -25.08 -16.92 -3.28
C SER A 24 -25.25 -18.44 -3.18
N MET A 25 -24.23 -19.18 -2.74
CA MET A 25 -24.34 -20.61 -2.43
C MET A 25 -25.22 -20.86 -1.20
N ALA A 26 -25.04 -20.08 -0.13
CA ALA A 26 -25.85 -20.20 1.09
C ALA A 26 -27.33 -19.94 0.81
N ASP A 27 -27.65 -18.91 0.02
CA ASP A 27 -29.03 -18.56 -0.32
C ASP A 27 -29.68 -19.61 -1.23
N ARG A 28 -28.92 -20.16 -2.19
CA ARG A 28 -29.40 -21.29 -3.01
C ARG A 28 -29.68 -22.53 -2.17
N LEU A 29 -28.82 -22.85 -1.22
CA LEU A 29 -28.99 -24.00 -0.33
C LEU A 29 -30.27 -23.88 0.51
N VAL A 30 -30.53 -22.69 1.07
CA VAL A 30 -31.77 -22.41 1.82
C VAL A 30 -32.98 -22.42 0.89
N GLY A 31 -32.93 -21.74 -0.25
CA GLY A 31 -34.04 -21.71 -1.21
C GLY A 31 -34.40 -23.11 -1.72
N GLN A 32 -33.41 -23.97 -1.96
CA GLN A 32 -33.64 -25.35 -2.37
C GLN A 32 -34.36 -26.17 -1.31
N ILE A 33 -33.98 -26.08 -0.02
CA ILE A 33 -34.65 -26.88 1.01
C ILE A 33 -36.07 -26.39 1.28
N GLU A 34 -36.30 -25.07 1.26
CA GLU A 34 -37.63 -24.49 1.51
C GLU A 34 -38.61 -24.79 0.37
N ALA A 35 -38.12 -25.03 -0.85
CA ALA A 35 -38.94 -25.42 -1.99
C ALA A 35 -39.38 -26.90 -1.97
N ILE A 36 -38.81 -27.74 -1.09
CA ILE A 36 -39.18 -29.15 -1.01
C ILE A 36 -40.41 -29.30 -0.10
N ASN A 37 -41.51 -29.82 -0.68
CA ASN A 37 -42.77 -30.12 0.02
C ASN A 37 -42.69 -31.38 0.93
N TRP A 38 -41.51 -31.65 1.49
CA TRP A 38 -41.29 -32.78 2.39
C TRP A 38 -41.54 -32.36 3.83
N GLU A 39 -42.43 -33.08 4.51
CA GLU A 39 -42.89 -32.76 5.86
C GLU A 39 -42.55 -33.86 6.87
N GLY A 40 -42.63 -33.50 8.15
CA GLY A 40 -42.35 -34.38 9.28
C GLY A 40 -41.00 -34.08 9.96
N ARG A 41 -40.70 -34.85 11.01
CA ARG A 41 -39.55 -34.60 11.90
C ARG A 41 -38.20 -34.63 11.17
N ALA A 42 -38.00 -35.60 10.28
CA ALA A 42 -36.76 -35.71 9.52
C ALA A 42 -36.56 -34.50 8.59
N ALA A 43 -37.64 -33.97 8.01
CA ALA A 43 -37.58 -32.76 7.19
C ALA A 43 -37.24 -31.52 8.04
N ALA A 44 -37.80 -31.42 9.26
CA ALA A 44 -37.46 -30.35 10.20
C ALA A 44 -35.98 -30.40 10.62
N ASP A 45 -35.45 -31.59 10.94
CA ASP A 45 -34.04 -31.78 11.29
C ASP A 45 -33.11 -31.42 10.11
N MET A 46 -33.49 -31.78 8.89
CA MET A 46 -32.72 -31.43 7.69
C MET A 46 -32.72 -29.91 7.43
N ARG A 47 -33.88 -29.24 7.55
CA ARG A 47 -33.97 -27.78 7.45
C ARG A 47 -33.08 -27.10 8.49
N ALA A 48 -33.13 -27.53 9.75
CA ALA A 48 -32.30 -26.97 10.82
C ALA A 48 -30.79 -27.08 10.48
N ARG A 49 -30.34 -28.25 10.01
CA ARG A 49 -28.92 -28.46 9.60
C ARG A 49 -28.53 -27.62 8.39
N ILE A 50 -29.44 -27.42 7.44
CA ILE A 50 -29.20 -26.59 6.26
C ILE A 50 -29.11 -25.12 6.62
N HIS A 51 -29.97 -24.63 7.52
CA HIS A 51 -29.90 -23.27 8.05
C HIS A 51 -28.59 -23.03 8.81
N ASP A 52 -28.18 -23.97 9.66
CA ASP A 52 -26.89 -23.92 10.36
C ASP A 52 -25.70 -23.89 9.38
N ARG A 53 -25.73 -24.75 8.36
CA ARG A 53 -24.70 -24.74 7.32
C ARG A 53 -24.68 -23.44 6.51
N ALA A 54 -25.85 -22.88 6.19
CA ALA A 54 -25.95 -21.60 5.51
C ALA A 54 -25.41 -20.45 6.37
N ALA A 55 -25.66 -20.46 7.68
CA ALA A 55 -25.07 -19.50 8.61
C ALA A 55 -23.53 -19.58 8.58
N HIS A 56 -22.96 -20.78 8.69
CA HIS A 56 -21.51 -20.97 8.58
C HIS A 56 -20.91 -20.50 7.24
N LEU A 57 -21.63 -20.67 6.13
CA LEU A 57 -21.20 -20.14 4.84
C LEU A 57 -21.21 -18.60 4.84
N ARG A 58 -22.23 -17.97 5.42
CA ARG A 58 -22.29 -16.50 5.54
C ARG A 58 -21.16 -15.96 6.41
N ASP A 59 -20.87 -16.61 7.54
CA ASP A 59 -19.72 -16.25 8.40
C ASP A 59 -18.40 -16.32 7.61
N CYS A 60 -18.22 -17.37 6.81
CA CYS A 60 -17.05 -17.51 5.95
C CYS A 60 -16.95 -16.38 4.91
N ALA A 61 -18.07 -16.01 4.28
CA ALA A 61 -18.11 -14.88 3.35
C ALA A 61 -17.73 -13.55 4.03
N ASP A 62 -18.16 -13.34 5.27
CA ASP A 62 -17.82 -12.13 6.03
C ASP A 62 -16.32 -12.06 6.37
N LEU A 63 -15.68 -13.21 6.63
CA LEU A 63 -14.22 -13.29 6.78
C LEU A 63 -13.49 -12.95 5.48
N HIS A 64 -14.01 -13.40 4.33
CA HIS A 64 -13.45 -13.05 3.01
C HIS A 64 -13.57 -11.54 2.71
N GLU A 65 -14.71 -10.92 3.02
CA GLU A 65 -14.89 -9.47 2.87
C GLU A 65 -13.93 -8.69 3.78
N THR A 66 -13.87 -9.06 5.05
CA THR A 66 -12.95 -8.43 6.03
C THR A 66 -11.49 -8.52 5.56
N ALA A 67 -11.08 -9.69 5.05
CA ALA A 67 -9.75 -9.88 4.50
C ALA A 67 -9.50 -8.99 3.26
N SER A 68 -10.49 -8.87 2.37
CA SER A 68 -10.40 -7.98 1.21
C SER A 68 -10.25 -6.51 1.61
N GLU A 69 -11.06 -6.04 2.57
CA GLU A 69 -10.96 -4.68 3.08
C GLU A 69 -9.60 -4.40 3.71
N SER A 70 -9.10 -5.32 4.54
CA SER A 70 -7.78 -5.20 5.16
C SER A 70 -6.67 -5.13 4.10
N LEU A 71 -6.75 -5.97 3.06
CA LEU A 71 -5.78 -5.98 1.97
C LEU A 71 -5.84 -4.68 1.15
N THR A 72 -7.04 -4.18 0.88
CA THR A 72 -7.26 -2.90 0.19
C THR A 72 -6.62 -1.75 0.95
N LYS A 73 -6.87 -1.66 2.26
CA LYS A 73 -6.26 -0.63 3.13
C LYS A 73 -4.74 -0.72 3.12
N HIS A 74 -4.19 -1.93 3.19
CA HIS A 74 -2.75 -2.13 3.16
C HIS A 74 -2.13 -1.70 1.82
N VAL A 75 -2.76 -2.01 0.69
CA VAL A 75 -2.25 -1.59 -0.64
C VAL A 75 -2.20 -0.07 -0.74
N VAL A 76 -3.23 0.63 -0.25
CA VAL A 76 -3.26 2.09 -0.22
C VAL A 76 -2.10 2.65 0.62
N GLU A 77 -1.86 2.10 1.81
CA GLU A 77 -0.74 2.56 2.64
C GLU A 77 0.63 2.28 2.00
N VAL A 78 0.80 1.13 1.34
CA VAL A 78 2.04 0.82 0.62
C VAL A 78 2.27 1.80 -0.54
N GLU A 79 1.23 2.14 -1.30
CA GLU A 79 1.33 3.14 -2.38
C GLU A 79 1.66 4.52 -1.81
N ARG A 80 0.99 4.94 -0.73
CA ARG A 80 1.28 6.21 -0.04
C ARG A 80 2.75 6.29 0.43
N LEU A 81 3.28 5.20 1.00
CA LEU A 81 4.68 5.16 1.44
C LEU A 81 5.65 5.20 0.26
N LYS A 82 5.34 4.51 -0.84
CA LYS A 82 6.14 4.55 -2.08
C LYS A 82 6.19 5.97 -2.66
N ASP A 83 5.05 6.64 -2.74
CA ASP A 83 4.96 8.01 -3.23
C ASP A 83 5.73 8.98 -2.33
N SER A 84 5.66 8.78 -1.01
CA SER A 84 6.43 9.56 -0.03
C SER A 84 7.94 9.37 -0.24
N ILE A 85 8.41 8.13 -0.36
CA ILE A 85 9.82 7.80 -0.66
C ILE A 85 10.26 8.47 -1.95
N GLU A 86 9.47 8.35 -3.02
CA GLU A 86 9.81 8.96 -4.30
C GLU A 86 9.85 10.50 -4.21
N GLY A 87 8.91 11.09 -3.46
CA GLY A 87 8.86 12.53 -3.20
C GLY A 87 10.07 13.04 -2.42
N VAL A 88 10.51 12.33 -1.38
CA VAL A 88 11.75 12.65 -0.64
C VAL A 88 12.95 12.47 -1.55
N GLN A 89 13.03 11.36 -2.28
CA GLN A 89 14.15 11.08 -3.17
C GLN A 89 14.33 12.17 -4.23
N ARG A 90 13.24 12.61 -4.87
CA ARG A 90 13.27 13.70 -5.87
C ARG A 90 13.76 15.01 -5.26
N ARG A 91 13.23 15.40 -4.09
CA ARG A 91 13.64 16.62 -3.39
C ARG A 91 15.11 16.59 -2.97
N ALA A 92 15.54 15.52 -2.32
CA ALA A 92 16.93 15.35 -1.91
C ALA A 92 17.88 15.39 -3.12
N THR A 93 17.54 14.71 -4.21
CA THR A 93 18.35 14.72 -5.44
C THR A 93 18.46 16.14 -6.01
N SER A 94 17.37 16.90 -6.03
CA SER A 94 17.38 18.31 -6.47
C SER A 94 18.26 19.17 -5.57
N LEU A 95 18.06 19.11 -4.25
CA LEU A 95 18.84 19.91 -3.28
C LEU A 95 20.34 19.63 -3.37
N VAL A 96 20.73 18.37 -3.52
CA VAL A 96 22.13 17.97 -3.68
C VAL A 96 22.70 18.48 -5.01
N ALA A 97 21.94 18.40 -6.11
CA ALA A 97 22.36 18.90 -7.41
C ALA A 97 22.51 20.44 -7.41
N ASP A 98 21.58 21.14 -6.77
CA ASP A 98 21.60 22.60 -6.64
C ASP A 98 22.79 23.05 -5.78
N ALA A 99 23.02 22.40 -4.63
CA ALA A 99 24.17 22.68 -3.77
C ALA A 99 25.51 22.44 -4.50
N ARG A 100 25.62 21.33 -5.24
CA ARG A 100 26.83 21.05 -6.04
C ARG A 100 27.04 22.09 -7.15
N THR A 101 25.97 22.55 -7.78
CA THR A 101 26.04 23.61 -8.79
C THR A 101 26.50 24.93 -8.19
N ARG A 102 25.97 25.32 -7.02
CA ARG A 102 26.41 26.52 -6.29
C ARG A 102 27.88 26.43 -5.90
N ILE A 103 28.33 25.30 -5.35
CA ILE A 103 29.74 25.08 -4.99
C ILE A 103 30.64 25.20 -6.24
N ALA A 104 30.25 24.60 -7.36
CA ALA A 104 31.03 24.67 -8.60
C ALA A 104 31.10 26.10 -9.16
N GLN A 105 30.03 26.89 -9.05
CA GLN A 105 30.02 28.31 -9.46
C GLN A 105 30.98 29.14 -8.60
N LEU A 106 30.95 28.95 -7.27
CA LEU A 106 31.89 29.63 -6.35
C LEU A 106 33.35 29.28 -6.65
N GLN A 107 33.62 28.04 -7.06
CA GLN A 107 34.96 27.60 -7.45
C GLN A 107 35.42 28.15 -8.81
N ALA A 108 34.48 28.48 -9.70
CA ALA A 108 34.76 29.02 -11.03
C ALA A 108 34.86 30.55 -11.05
N GLU A 109 34.30 31.25 -10.05
CA GLU A 109 34.44 32.70 -9.91
C GLU A 109 35.87 33.07 -9.52
N ASP A 110 36.60 33.64 -10.49
CA ASP A 110 37.97 34.13 -10.35
C ASP A 110 37.96 35.37 -9.44
N THR A 111 37.98 35.12 -8.13
CA THR A 111 37.81 36.16 -7.12
C THR A 111 39.10 36.97 -7.01
N PRO A 112 39.06 38.32 -7.01
CA PRO A 112 40.26 39.14 -6.89
C PRO A 112 41.07 38.77 -5.64
N ALA A 113 42.40 38.76 -5.79
CA ALA A 113 43.36 38.22 -4.83
C ALA A 113 43.03 38.59 -3.37
N GLY A 114 42.59 37.60 -2.59
CA GLY A 114 42.41 37.69 -1.14
C GLY A 114 40.99 37.51 -0.60
N VAL A 115 39.95 37.44 -1.44
CA VAL A 115 38.59 37.12 -0.99
C VAL A 115 38.25 35.68 -1.40
N THR A 116 37.93 34.83 -0.44
CA THR A 116 37.48 33.44 -0.68
C THR A 116 36.01 33.37 -0.28
N ILE A 117 35.12 33.09 -1.23
CA ILE A 117 33.70 32.87 -0.92
C ILE A 117 33.53 31.39 -0.57
N ASP A 118 33.43 31.12 0.72
CA ASP A 118 33.28 29.76 1.24
C ASP A 118 31.83 29.28 1.05
N PRO A 119 31.61 28.01 0.64
CA PRO A 119 30.28 27.43 0.58
C PRO A 119 29.57 27.49 1.93
N THR A 120 28.26 27.69 1.91
CA THR A 120 27.42 27.67 3.12
C THR A 120 27.49 26.29 3.79
N ASP A 121 27.29 26.23 5.11
CA ASP A 121 27.27 24.95 5.86
C ASP A 121 26.23 23.98 5.30
N SER A 122 25.07 24.49 4.88
CA SER A 122 24.03 23.70 4.21
C SER A 122 24.51 23.10 2.90
N ASP A 123 25.22 23.85 2.05
CA ASP A 123 25.76 23.33 0.79
C ASP A 123 26.84 22.26 1.04
N ARG A 124 27.68 22.44 2.08
CA ARG A 124 28.66 21.41 2.49
C ARG A 124 27.97 20.12 2.90
N ILE A 125 26.97 20.18 3.78
CA ILE A 125 26.19 19.02 4.23
C ILE A 125 25.53 18.32 3.03
N LEU A 126 24.86 19.07 2.15
CA LEU A 126 24.19 18.53 0.96
C LEU A 126 25.18 17.87 -0.01
N SER A 127 26.38 18.45 -0.19
CA SER A 127 27.38 17.90 -1.11
C SER A 127 27.94 16.54 -0.66
N GLN A 128 28.02 16.31 0.66
CA GLN A 128 28.54 15.11 1.31
C GLN A 128 27.46 14.04 1.54
N PHE A 129 26.19 14.36 1.30
CA PHE A 129 25.10 13.42 1.50
C PHE A 129 25.26 12.16 0.63
N VAL A 130 25.18 10.99 1.28
CA VAL A 130 25.15 9.69 0.61
C VAL A 130 23.70 9.19 0.56
N PRO A 131 23.07 9.18 -0.63
CA PRO A 131 21.67 8.80 -0.74
C PRO A 131 21.45 7.31 -0.43
N PRO A 132 20.38 6.94 0.30
CA PRO A 132 19.96 5.56 0.42
C PRO A 132 19.65 4.92 -0.95
N ALA A 133 19.61 3.59 -0.99
CA ALA A 133 19.22 2.87 -2.20
C ALA A 133 17.83 3.33 -2.69
N LYS A 134 17.64 3.37 -4.02
CA LYS A 134 16.38 3.82 -4.64
C LYS A 134 15.20 3.00 -4.12
N GLY A 135 14.15 3.68 -3.65
CA GLY A 135 12.94 3.02 -3.13
C GLY A 135 13.09 2.38 -1.74
N HIS A 136 14.24 2.54 -1.07
CA HIS A 136 14.45 1.99 0.27
C HIS A 136 13.69 2.78 1.35
N LYS A 137 13.24 2.11 2.41
CA LYS A 137 12.48 2.75 3.50
C LYS A 137 13.26 3.84 4.24
N ASP A 138 14.59 3.79 4.21
CA ASP A 138 15.44 4.76 4.90
C ASP A 138 15.28 6.18 4.33
N TRP A 139 14.74 6.32 3.12
CA TRP A 139 14.32 7.63 2.59
C TRP A 139 13.28 8.31 3.50
N LEU A 140 12.45 7.56 4.23
CA LEU A 140 11.46 8.13 5.14
C LEU A 140 12.08 8.75 6.41
N THR A 141 13.36 8.50 6.67
CA THR A 141 14.10 9.03 7.81
C THR A 141 15.22 9.99 7.39
N VAL A 142 15.27 10.38 6.11
CA VAL A 142 16.28 11.32 5.62
C VAL A 142 15.95 12.72 6.12
N GLU A 143 16.88 13.31 6.85
CA GLU A 143 16.85 14.70 7.28
C GLU A 143 17.94 15.47 6.51
N LEU A 144 17.54 16.45 5.72
CA LEU A 144 18.46 17.33 4.98
C LEU A 144 18.03 18.79 5.12
N PRO A 145 18.98 19.74 5.12
CA PRO A 145 18.65 21.16 5.09
C PRO A 145 17.76 21.49 3.88
N GLY A 146 16.56 22.01 4.14
CA GLY A 146 15.60 22.43 3.10
C GLY A 146 14.68 21.34 2.53
N LEU A 147 14.62 20.14 3.16
CA LEU A 147 13.77 19.03 2.74
C LEU A 147 12.33 19.10 3.27
#